data_AF-A0A662BIT2-F1
#
_entry.id   AF-A0A662BIT2-F1
#
_cell.length_a   1.000
_cell.length_b   1.000
_cell.length_c   1.000
_cell.angle_alpha   90.00
_cell.angle_beta   90.00
_cell.angle_gamma   90.00
#
_symmetry.space_group_name_H-M   'P 1'
#
loop_
_entity.id
_entity.type
_entity.pdbx_description
1 polymer ?
#
loop_
_entity_poly.entity_id
_entity_poly.type
_entity_poly.pdbx_seq_one_letter_code
_entity_poly.pdbx_strand_id
1 'polypeptide(L)'
;MIKGIGLGIGITIGVLIAIIIIGIIVALVFAIYKYSMRRNFSIELFIRYHKELLKQEKFEELNQINRIIEKLQKKEKPKEMFDHYKVDVNSYFYWAQTYDGGERLVFRHDKRIIKKLKKIH
;
A
#
# COMPACT_ATOMS: atom_id res chain seq x y z
N MET A 1 42.60 -32.42 -20.58
CA MET A 1 42.15 -31.02 -20.84
C MET A 1 40.62 -30.85 -20.86
N ILE A 2 39.81 -31.85 -21.23
CA ILE A 2 38.34 -31.70 -21.40
C ILE A 2 37.56 -31.53 -20.08
N LYS A 3 38.06 -32.08 -18.95
CA LYS A 3 37.39 -32.00 -17.64
C LYS A 3 37.37 -30.58 -17.01
N GLY A 4 38.31 -29.70 -17.39
CA GLY A 4 38.36 -28.32 -16.86
C GLY A 4 37.36 -27.37 -17.53
N ILE A 5 37.01 -27.64 -18.79
CA ILE A 5 36.07 -26.82 -19.58
C ILE A 5 34.62 -27.06 -19.11
N GLY A 6 34.26 -28.30 -18.77
CA GLY A 6 32.94 -28.65 -18.25
C GLY A 6 32.63 -28.04 -16.87
N LEU A 7 33.64 -27.91 -16.00
CA LEU A 7 33.49 -27.25 -14.69
C LEU A 7 33.32 -25.72 -14.83
N GLY A 8 34.06 -25.08 -15.73
CA GLY A 8 33.96 -23.63 -15.96
C GLY A 8 32.60 -23.19 -16.51
N ILE A 9 32.02 -23.98 -17.43
CA ILE A 9 30.70 -23.71 -18.03
C ILE A 9 29.57 -23.92 -17.02
N GLY A 10 29.66 -24.97 -16.19
CA GLY A 10 28.68 -25.23 -15.13
C GLY A 10 28.63 -24.10 -14.08
N ILE A 11 29.79 -23.58 -13.69
CA ILE A 11 29.88 -22.46 -12.74
C ILE A 11 29.31 -21.17 -13.35
N THR A 12 29.64 -20.85 -14.61
CA THR A 12 29.12 -19.63 -15.26
C THR A 12 27.60 -19.67 -15.44
N ILE A 13 27.04 -20.81 -15.85
CA ILE A 13 25.58 -20.98 -15.96
C ILE A 13 24.92 -20.89 -14.57
N GLY A 14 25.50 -21.53 -13.55
CA GLY A 14 24.99 -21.48 -12.18
C GLY A 14 24.96 -20.06 -11.60
N VAL A 15 26.02 -19.29 -11.82
CA VAL A 15 26.11 -17.88 -11.39
C VAL A 15 25.09 -17.02 -12.15
N LEU A 16 24.93 -17.23 -13.45
CA LEU A 16 23.96 -16.49 -14.27
C LEU A 16 22.52 -16.70 -13.76
N ILE A 17 22.15 -17.95 -13.47
CA ILE A 17 20.83 -18.30 -12.93
C ILE A 17 20.64 -17.68 -11.53
N ALA A 18 21.66 -17.74 -10.68
CA ALA A 18 21.59 -17.14 -9.35
C ALA A 18 21.33 -15.62 -9.41
N ILE A 19 21.98 -14.91 -10.33
CA ILE A 19 21.78 -13.46 -10.52
C ILE A 19 20.33 -13.17 -10.94
N ILE A 20 19.77 -13.96 -11.86
CA ILE A 20 18.38 -13.80 -12.31
C ILE A 20 17.40 -14.03 -11.15
N ILE A 21 17.60 -15.09 -10.37
CA ILE A 21 16.74 -15.40 -9.22
C ILE A 21 16.79 -14.28 -8.18
N ILE A 22 17.99 -13.77 -7.83
CA ILE A 22 18.15 -12.65 -6.90
C ILE A 22 17.44 -11.41 -7.44
N GLY A 23 17.60 -11.10 -8.74
CA GLY A 23 16.91 -9.99 -9.38
C GLY A 23 15.39 -10.08 -9.27
N ILE A 24 14.81 -11.26 -9.51
CA ILE A 24 13.37 -11.50 -9.37
C ILE A 24 12.92 -11.31 -7.91
N ILE A 25 13.66 -11.86 -6.94
CA ILE A 25 13.34 -11.72 -5.52
C ILE A 25 13.35 -10.25 -5.11
N VAL A 26 14.39 -9.49 -5.48
CA VAL A 26 14.49 -8.05 -5.16
C VAL A 26 13.33 -7.27 -5.79
N ALA A 27 12.99 -7.55 -7.06
CA ALA A 27 11.86 -6.91 -7.73
C ALA A 27 10.52 -7.21 -7.03
N LEU A 28 10.30 -8.46 -6.60
CA LEU A 28 9.11 -8.86 -5.87
C LEU A 28 9.03 -8.18 -4.50
N VAL A 29 10.13 -8.19 -3.73
CA VAL A 29 10.20 -7.52 -2.42
C VAL A 29 9.92 -6.02 -2.57
N PHE A 30 10.51 -5.37 -3.57
CA PHE A 30 10.28 -3.95 -3.84
C PHE A 30 8.83 -3.66 -4.25
N ALA A 31 8.23 -4.51 -5.08
CA ALA A 31 6.84 -4.41 -5.48
C ALA A 31 5.89 -4.54 -4.27
N ILE A 32 6.12 -5.54 -3.41
CA ILE A 32 5.35 -5.76 -2.18
C ILE A 32 5.50 -4.58 -1.23
N TYR A 33 6.74 -4.09 -1.03
CA TYR A 33 7.00 -2.95 -0.15
C TYR A 33 6.30 -1.68 -0.63
N LYS A 34 6.41 -1.36 -1.94
CA LYS A 34 5.75 -0.20 -2.55
C LYS A 34 4.23 -0.31 -2.45
N TYR A 35 3.67 -1.52 -2.60
CA TYR A 35 2.25 -1.78 -2.45
C TYR A 35 1.79 -1.61 -0.99
N SER A 36 2.55 -2.12 -0.03
CA SER A 36 2.27 -1.97 1.40
C SER A 36 2.35 -0.52 1.85
N MET A 37 3.41 0.21 1.46
CA MET A 37 3.62 1.61 1.83
C MET A 37 2.47 2.51 1.36
N ARG A 38 1.90 2.21 0.19
CA ARG A 38 0.73 2.91 -0.34
C ARG A 38 -0.54 2.66 0.50
N ARG A 39 -0.67 1.48 1.12
CA ARG A 39 -1.86 1.05 1.88
C ARG A 39 -1.71 1.13 3.40
N ASN A 40 -0.69 1.85 3.89
CA ASN A 40 -0.51 2.07 5.31
C ASN A 40 -1.67 2.86 5.92
N PHE A 41 -2.20 2.36 7.02
CA PHE A 41 -3.15 3.08 7.86
C PHE A 41 -2.48 4.26 8.55
N SER A 42 -3.20 5.36 8.69
CA SER A 42 -2.78 6.52 9.47
C SER A 42 -3.96 7.06 10.28
N ILE A 43 -3.66 7.75 11.39
CA ILE A 43 -4.66 8.44 12.21
C ILE A 43 -5.48 9.39 11.36
N GLU A 44 -4.82 10.15 10.48
CA GLU A 44 -5.47 11.15 9.63
C GLU A 44 -6.51 10.54 8.67
N LEU A 45 -6.24 9.33 8.15
CA LEU A 45 -7.20 8.60 7.32
C LEU A 45 -8.43 8.20 8.14
N PHE A 46 -8.25 7.77 9.39
CA PHE A 46 -9.37 7.46 10.29
C PHE A 46 -10.16 8.70 10.72
N ILE A 47 -9.49 9.84 10.97
CA ILE A 47 -10.17 11.10 11.27
C ILE A 47 -11.01 11.56 10.07
N ARG A 48 -10.48 11.45 8.84
CA ARG A 48 -11.25 11.76 7.62
C ARG A 48 -12.46 10.83 7.50
N TYR A 49 -12.27 9.54 7.72
CA TYR A 49 -13.36 8.56 7.69
C TYR A 49 -14.42 8.82 8.76
N HIS A 50 -14.02 9.20 9.98
CA HIS A 50 -14.94 9.61 11.03
C HIS A 50 -15.82 10.80 10.59
N LYS A 51 -15.22 11.82 9.96
CA LYS A 51 -15.98 12.96 9.41
C LYS A 51 -16.96 12.53 8.31
N GLU A 52 -16.58 11.56 7.47
CA GLU A 52 -17.47 11.00 6.44
C GLU A 52 -18.64 10.22 7.06
N LEU A 53 -18.38 9.41 8.09
CA LEU A 53 -19.41 8.66 8.81
C LEU A 53 -20.39 9.58 9.54
N LEU A 54 -19.91 10.69 10.13
CA LEU A 54 -20.77 11.72 10.73
C LEU A 54 -21.74 12.30 9.72
N LYS A 55 -21.27 12.61 8.51
CA LYS A 55 -22.13 13.11 7.42
C LYS A 55 -23.13 12.08 6.92
N GLN A 56 -22.84 10.79 7.08
CA GLN A 56 -23.70 9.68 6.67
C GLN A 56 -24.60 9.16 7.79
N GLU A 57 -24.59 9.79 8.97
CA GLU A 57 -25.39 9.40 10.14
C GLU A 57 -25.19 7.93 10.58
N LYS A 58 -23.98 7.38 10.35
CA LYS A 58 -23.63 5.99 10.69
C LYS A 58 -23.09 5.87 12.12
N PHE A 59 -23.93 6.11 13.11
CA PHE A 59 -23.57 6.22 14.53
C PHE A 59 -22.96 4.94 15.15
N GLU A 60 -23.39 3.76 14.73
CA GLU A 60 -22.82 2.50 15.23
C GLU A 60 -21.34 2.33 14.86
N GLU A 61 -20.98 2.69 13.62
CA GLU A 61 -19.61 2.59 13.12
C GLU A 61 -18.71 3.70 13.69
N LEU A 62 -19.27 4.88 13.96
CA LEU A 62 -18.56 6.01 14.56
C LEU A 62 -17.90 5.66 15.90
N ASN A 63 -18.61 4.94 16.78
CA ASN A 63 -18.07 4.52 18.07
C ASN A 63 -16.87 3.59 17.93
N GLN A 64 -16.91 2.67 16.95
CA GLN A 64 -15.79 1.77 16.67
C GLN A 64 -14.58 2.56 16.15
N ILE A 65 -14.81 3.50 15.22
CA ILE A 65 -13.75 4.35 14.66
C ILE A 65 -13.11 5.24 15.73
N ASN A 66 -13.88 5.81 16.66
CA ASN A 66 -13.34 6.60 17.75
C ASN A 66 -12.37 5.80 18.62
N ARG A 67 -12.73 4.56 18.99
CA ARG A 67 -11.83 3.67 19.73
C ARG A 67 -10.54 3.36 18.95
N ILE A 68 -10.63 3.20 17.63
CA ILE A 68 -9.46 2.98 16.77
C ILE A 68 -8.57 4.23 16.76
N ILE A 69 -9.15 5.44 16.64
CA ILE A 69 -8.41 6.71 16.66
C ILE A 69 -7.68 6.88 18.00
N GLU A 70 -8.36 6.66 19.13
CA GLU A 70 -7.76 6.75 20.46
C GLU A 70 -6.56 5.80 20.64
N LYS A 71 -6.72 4.53 20.23
CA LYS A 71 -5.62 3.55 20.26
C LYS A 71 -4.45 3.98 19.37
N LEU A 72 -4.73 4.45 18.16
CA LEU A 72 -3.68 4.93 17.24
C LEU A 72 -2.95 6.17 17.78
N GLN A 73 -3.64 7.09 18.46
CA GLN A 73 -3.02 8.25 19.12
C GLN A 73 -2.05 7.83 20.23
N LYS A 74 -2.36 6.74 20.94
CA LYS A 74 -1.46 6.10 21.92
C LYS A 74 -0.32 5.28 21.27
N LYS A 75 -0.17 5.35 19.94
CA LYS A 75 0.76 4.56 19.13
C LYS A 75 0.49 3.04 19.17
N GLU A 76 -0.69 2.63 19.62
CA GLU A 76 -1.12 1.23 19.55
C GLU A 76 -1.65 0.92 18.14
N LYS A 77 -1.44 -0.31 17.68
CA LYS A 77 -1.96 -0.79 16.39
C LYS A 77 -3.15 -1.74 16.64
N PRO A 78 -4.40 -1.25 16.67
CA PRO A 78 -5.56 -2.10 16.95
C PRO A 78 -5.72 -3.16 15.87
N LYS A 79 -5.92 -4.43 16.27
CA LYS A 79 -6.15 -5.55 15.33
C LYS A 79 -7.44 -5.35 14.52
N GLU A 80 -8.48 -4.83 15.16
CA GLU A 80 -9.78 -4.50 14.58
C GLU A 80 -9.68 -3.65 13.30
N MET A 81 -8.68 -2.75 13.23
CA MET A 81 -8.38 -1.94 12.04
C MET A 81 -8.01 -2.82 10.84
N PHE A 82 -7.14 -3.81 11.05
CA PHE A 82 -6.70 -4.72 10.00
C PHE A 82 -7.77 -5.74 9.62
N ASP A 83 -8.63 -6.14 10.56
CA ASP A 83 -9.64 -7.16 10.31
C ASP A 83 -10.84 -6.60 9.54
N HIS A 84 -11.30 -5.41 9.92
CA HIS A 84 -12.54 -4.84 9.39
C HIS A 84 -12.35 -3.76 8.32
N TYR A 85 -11.16 -3.16 8.22
CA TYR A 85 -10.93 -2.01 7.34
C TYR A 85 -9.76 -2.27 6.40
N LYS A 86 -9.73 -1.52 5.28
CA LYS A 86 -8.61 -1.48 4.34
C LYS A 86 -8.41 -0.05 3.83
N VAL A 87 -7.16 0.28 3.50
CA VAL A 87 -6.84 1.53 2.80
C VAL A 87 -7.04 1.32 1.29
N ASP A 88 -7.97 2.08 0.74
CA ASP A 88 -8.17 2.22 -0.70
C ASP A 88 -7.31 3.36 -1.22
N VAL A 89 -6.69 3.15 -2.38
CA VAL A 89 -5.79 4.13 -3.01
C VAL A 89 -6.28 4.37 -4.41
N ASN A 90 -6.83 5.57 -4.63
CA ASN A 90 -7.24 6.02 -5.95
C ASN A 90 -6.14 6.91 -6.54
N SER A 91 -5.66 6.54 -7.72
CA SER A 91 -4.64 7.28 -8.45
C SER A 91 -5.27 7.85 -9.71
N TYR A 92 -5.13 9.16 -9.91
CA TYR A 92 -5.68 9.82 -11.09
C TYR A 92 -4.78 10.98 -11.54
N PHE A 93 -4.88 11.29 -12.83
CA PHE A 93 -4.25 12.44 -13.44
C PHE A 93 -5.29 13.54 -13.63
N TYR A 94 -4.90 14.79 -13.41
CA TYR A 94 -5.73 15.94 -13.69
C TYR A 94 -4.88 17.11 -14.20
N TRP A 95 -5.47 17.95 -15.04
CA TRP A 95 -4.85 19.20 -15.47
C TRP A 95 -5.00 20.24 -14.37
N ALA A 96 -3.89 20.82 -13.91
CA ALA A 96 -3.87 21.91 -12.95
C ALA A 96 -3.33 23.16 -13.63
N GLN A 97 -3.99 24.31 -13.41
CA GLN A 97 -3.47 25.60 -13.85
C GLN A 97 -2.17 25.94 -13.12
N THR A 98 -1.20 26.48 -13.86
CA THR A 98 0.04 27.03 -13.32
C THR A 98 -0.10 28.52 -13.05
N TYR A 99 0.75 29.06 -12.17
CA TYR A 99 0.76 30.49 -11.86
C TYR A 99 1.03 31.37 -13.09
N ASP A 100 1.72 30.84 -14.10
CA ASP A 100 2.05 31.54 -15.35
C ASP A 100 0.97 31.39 -16.44
N GLY A 101 -0.23 30.92 -16.10
CA GLY A 101 -1.37 30.81 -17.03
C GLY A 101 -1.32 29.60 -17.98
N GLY A 102 -0.40 28.66 -17.77
CA GLY A 102 -0.35 27.38 -18.48
C GLY A 102 -1.11 26.27 -17.75
N GLU A 103 -1.14 25.07 -18.34
CA GLU A 103 -1.66 23.87 -17.70
C GLU A 103 -0.55 22.83 -17.52
N ARG A 104 -0.55 22.13 -16.38
CA ARG A 104 0.33 20.99 -16.14
C ARG A 104 -0.45 19.75 -15.75
N LEU A 105 -0.04 18.61 -16.28
CA LEU A 105 -0.59 17.32 -15.87
C LEU A 105 -0.04 16.95 -14.49
N VAL A 106 -0.92 16.82 -13.50
CA VAL A 106 -0.57 16.46 -12.13
C VAL A 106 -1.06 15.06 -11.81
N PHE A 107 -0.18 14.26 -11.22
CA PHE A 107 -0.53 12.93 -10.70
C PHE A 107 -0.82 13.00 -9.20
N ARG A 108 -2.00 12.55 -8.78
CA ARG A 108 -2.42 12.53 -7.36
C ARG A 108 -2.78 11.12 -6.92
N HIS A 109 -2.48 10.84 -5.65
CA HIS A 109 -2.92 9.63 -4.97
C HIS A 109 -3.78 10.03 -3.78
N ASP A 110 -5.05 9.66 -3.82
CA ASP A 110 -5.96 9.85 -2.70
C ASP A 110 -6.13 8.53 -1.97
N LYS A 111 -5.88 8.57 -0.66
CA LYS A 111 -6.07 7.44 0.24
C LYS A 111 -7.35 7.63 1.03
N ARG A 112 -8.13 6.56 1.20
CA ARG A 112 -9.34 6.55 2.05
C ARG A 112 -9.47 5.23 2.80
N ILE A 113 -10.07 5.28 3.99
CA ILE A 113 -10.47 4.06 4.72
C ILE A 113 -11.77 3.55 4.10
N ILE A 114 -11.84 2.25 3.83
CA ILE A 114 -13.09 1.58 3.49
C ILE A 114 -13.24 0.31 4.31
N LYS A 115 -14.48 -0.02 4.65
CA LYS A 115 -14.85 -1.26 5.32
C LYS A 115 -14.60 -2.44 4.37
N LYS A 116 -14.01 -3.52 4.88
CA LYS A 116 -13.91 -4.78 4.17
C LYS A 116 -15.30 -5.40 4.08
N LEU A 117 -15.72 -5.76 2.87
CA LEU A 117 -16.93 -6.57 2.69
C LEU A 117 -16.71 -7.92 3.39
N LYS A 118 -17.62 -8.29 4.28
CA LYS A 118 -17.63 -9.62 4.91
C LYS A 118 -17.74 -10.63 3.76
N LYS A 119 -16.75 -11.49 3.57
CA LYS A 119 -16.91 -12.63 2.67
C LYS A 119 -18.03 -13.48 3.27
N ILE A 120 -19.18 -13.54 2.59
CA ILE A 120 -20.19 -14.55 2.85
C ILE A 120 -19.57 -15.85 2.34
N HIS A 121 -19.31 -16.79 3.24
CA HIS A 121 -18.90 -18.15 2.91
C HIS A 121 -20.12 -19.05 2.95
#